data_AF-A0A0P4V414-F1
#
_entry.id   AF-A0A0P4V414-F1
#
_cell.length_a   1.000
_cell.length_b   1.000
_cell.length_c   1.000
_cell.angle_alpha   90.00
_cell.angle_beta   90.00
_cell.angle_gamma   90.00
#
_symmetry.space_group_name_H-M   'P 1'
#
loop_
_entity.id
_entity.type
_entity.pdbx_description
1 polymer ?
#
loop_
_entity_poly.entity_id
_entity_poly.type
_entity_poly.pdbx_seq_one_letter_code
_entity_poly.pdbx_strand_id
1 'polypeptide(L)'
;MNDAKPTQYQVNQKGLPDNFPTHAHDSAFWESLGRTVATFGFLEEILGKAIFAFTATRTYEDNEIDQAYSEWLPKLERALVDPLGNLIDTYGKAVRDNSSAVIENFDKLLEDLRNASQLRNILCHGSWRPPDANGASIPFFVNRQKQIVDTAMDRQFIDQVQQNTVSLICAVIDTVTQMGWQFPGSVGPGKIIWEPTAQRTRAADDR
;
A
#
# COMPACT_ATOMS: atom_id res chain seq x y z
N MET A 1 -22.56 -37.02 33.56
CA MET A 1 -21.75 -36.75 32.35
C MET A 1 -20.54 -37.65 32.43
N ASN A 2 -20.28 -38.49 31.44
CA ASN A 2 -19.14 -39.41 31.47
C ASN A 2 -17.85 -38.61 31.29
N ASP A 3 -17.02 -38.56 32.33
CA ASP A 3 -15.67 -37.99 32.34
C ASP A 3 -14.68 -38.90 31.58
N ALA A 4 -14.98 -39.23 30.32
CA ALA A 4 -14.01 -39.89 29.46
C ALA A 4 -12.89 -38.89 29.14
N LYS A 5 -11.66 -39.19 29.55
CA LYS A 5 -10.50 -38.37 29.19
C LYS A 5 -10.41 -38.29 27.67
N PRO A 6 -10.27 -37.08 27.09
CA PRO A 6 -10.18 -36.92 25.64
C PRO A 6 -8.92 -37.62 25.12
N THR A 7 -9.06 -38.37 24.04
CA THR A 7 -7.93 -38.99 23.35
C THR A 7 -7.04 -37.92 22.75
N GLN A 8 -5.75 -37.95 23.08
CA GLN A 8 -4.75 -37.03 22.55
C GLN A 8 -4.12 -37.62 21.28
N TYR A 9 -3.84 -36.75 20.30
CA TYR A 9 -3.15 -37.10 19.06
C TYR A 9 -2.13 -36.02 18.70
N GLN A 10 -1.09 -36.40 17.95
CA GLN A 10 -0.06 -35.50 17.42
C GLN A 10 -0.09 -35.53 15.90
N VAL A 11 0.11 -34.37 15.28
CA VAL A 11 0.21 -34.26 13.81
C VAL A 11 1.50 -34.91 13.33
N ASN A 12 1.41 -35.83 12.37
CA ASN A 12 2.59 -36.38 11.70
C ASN A 12 3.14 -35.37 10.68
N GLN A 13 4.04 -34.50 11.13
CA GLN A 13 4.63 -33.46 10.27
C GLN A 13 5.38 -34.04 9.06
N LYS A 14 5.98 -35.23 9.19
CA LYS A 14 6.71 -35.91 8.10
C LYS A 14 5.78 -36.48 7.02
N GLY A 15 4.49 -36.60 7.31
CA GLY A 15 3.47 -37.06 6.37
C GLY A 15 2.72 -35.92 5.68
N LEU A 16 3.11 -34.66 5.91
CA LEU A 16 2.49 -33.52 5.23
C LEU A 16 2.97 -33.43 3.78
N PRO A 17 2.11 -32.97 2.84
CA PRO A 17 2.52 -32.69 1.48
C PRO A 17 3.65 -31.66 1.41
N ASP A 18 4.47 -31.73 0.37
CA ASP A 18 5.42 -30.68 0.04
C ASP A 18 4.69 -29.34 -0.11
N ASN A 19 5.25 -28.27 0.45
CA ASN A 19 4.63 -26.94 0.51
C ASN A 19 3.30 -26.87 1.29
N PHE A 20 3.06 -27.74 2.27
CA PHE A 20 1.95 -27.53 3.20
C PHE A 20 2.07 -26.16 3.91
N PRO A 21 0.99 -25.34 4.03
CA PRO A 21 -0.40 -25.62 3.64
C PRO A 21 -0.78 -25.13 2.23
N THR A 22 0.13 -24.56 1.45
CA THR A 22 -0.14 -23.93 0.14
C THR A 22 -0.19 -24.90 -1.05
N HIS A 23 0.20 -26.16 -0.84
CA HIS A 23 0.22 -27.25 -1.82
C HIS A 23 -1.05 -27.48 -2.66
N ALA A 24 -2.23 -27.02 -2.21
CA ALA A 24 -3.48 -27.24 -2.91
C ALA A 24 -3.70 -26.32 -4.13
N HIS A 25 -2.94 -25.24 -4.24
CA HIS A 25 -2.95 -24.32 -5.38
C HIS A 25 -1.67 -24.47 -6.19
N ASP A 26 -1.77 -24.24 -7.50
CA ASP A 26 -0.61 -24.18 -8.38
C ASP A 26 0.35 -23.06 -8.00
N SER A 27 1.64 -23.26 -8.25
CA SER A 27 2.68 -22.25 -7.97
C SER A 27 2.40 -20.90 -8.61
N ALA A 28 1.79 -20.89 -9.81
CA ALA A 28 1.44 -19.67 -10.53
C ALA A 28 0.38 -18.82 -9.79
N PHE A 29 -0.53 -19.44 -9.03
CA PHE A 29 -1.47 -18.71 -8.18
C PHE A 29 -0.73 -17.95 -7.08
N TRP A 30 0.21 -18.61 -6.41
CA TRP A 30 1.04 -18.01 -5.36
C TRP A 30 1.97 -16.93 -5.88
N GLU A 31 2.54 -17.10 -7.07
CA GLU A 31 3.34 -16.07 -7.72
C GLU A 31 2.50 -14.82 -7.99
N SER A 32 1.32 -14.98 -8.58
CA SER A 32 0.38 -13.88 -8.84
C SER A 32 0.00 -13.17 -7.53
N LEU A 33 -0.37 -13.92 -6.48
CA LEU A 33 -0.68 -13.36 -5.17
C LEU A 33 0.49 -12.56 -4.58
N GLY A 34 1.70 -13.12 -4.62
CA GLY A 34 2.90 -12.48 -4.11
C GLY A 34 3.24 -11.18 -4.85
N ARG A 35 3.12 -11.18 -6.19
CA ARG A 35 3.31 -9.98 -7.02
C ARG A 35 2.27 -8.90 -6.71
N THR A 36 1.01 -9.27 -6.53
CA THR A 36 -0.06 -8.33 -6.15
C THR A 36 0.18 -7.73 -4.77
N VAL A 37 0.55 -8.53 -3.77
CA VAL A 37 0.89 -8.03 -2.42
C VAL A 37 2.10 -7.10 -2.47
N ALA A 38 3.15 -7.44 -3.23
CA ALA A 38 4.31 -6.56 -3.41
C ALA A 38 3.94 -5.23 -4.10
N THR A 39 3.02 -5.26 -5.06
CA THR A 39 2.50 -4.07 -5.75
C THR A 39 1.76 -3.14 -4.78
N PHE A 40 1.00 -3.70 -3.82
CA PHE A 40 0.41 -2.89 -2.74
C PHE A 40 1.45 -2.25 -1.83
N GLY A 41 2.53 -2.96 -1.49
CA GLY A 41 3.64 -2.37 -0.73
C GLY A 41 4.29 -1.19 -1.46
N PHE A 42 4.42 -1.28 -2.78
CA PHE A 42 4.88 -0.15 -3.59
C PHE A 42 3.88 1.01 -3.59
N LEU A 43 2.56 0.74 -3.67
CA LEU A 43 1.55 1.79 -3.54
C LEU A 43 1.64 2.51 -2.18
N GLU A 44 1.88 1.79 -1.08
CA GLU A 44 2.08 2.38 0.26
C GLU A 44 3.28 3.35 0.24
N GLU A 45 4.42 2.96 -0.36
CA GLU A 45 5.59 3.82 -0.53
C GLU A 45 5.27 5.08 -1.37
N ILE A 46 4.55 4.90 -2.48
CA ILE A 46 4.16 5.98 -3.40
C ILE A 46 3.24 6.99 -2.73
N LEU A 47 2.28 6.53 -1.90
CA LEU A 47 1.44 7.42 -1.09
C LEU A 47 2.27 8.21 -0.08
N GLY A 48 3.24 7.58 0.59
CA GLY A 48 4.17 8.27 1.49
C GLY A 48 4.96 9.38 0.79
N LYS A 49 5.50 9.11 -0.40
CA LYS A 49 6.18 10.11 -1.23
C LYS A 49 5.25 11.22 -1.71
N ALA A 50 4.01 10.90 -2.06
CA ALA A 50 3.02 11.91 -2.42
C ALA A 50 2.68 12.80 -1.23
N ILE A 51 2.46 12.24 -0.03
CA ILE A 51 2.26 13.01 1.21
C ILE A 51 3.42 13.99 1.44
N PHE A 52 4.66 13.51 1.29
CA PHE A 52 5.83 14.38 1.35
C PHE A 52 5.75 15.51 0.32
N ALA A 53 5.47 15.21 -0.95
CA ALA A 53 5.39 16.20 -2.01
C ALA A 53 4.33 17.28 -1.73
N PHE A 54 3.11 16.89 -1.36
CA PHE A 54 2.02 17.82 -1.09
C PHE A 54 2.26 18.68 0.15
N THR A 55 2.92 18.14 1.17
CA THR A 55 3.23 18.88 2.39
C THR A 55 4.44 19.81 2.22
N ALA A 56 5.45 19.39 1.45
CA ALA A 56 6.63 20.20 1.15
C ALA A 56 6.33 21.39 0.22
N THR A 57 5.36 21.23 -0.69
CA THR A 57 5.00 22.25 -1.68
C THR A 57 3.78 23.09 -1.26
N ARG A 58 3.26 22.87 -0.05
CA ARG A 58 2.16 23.68 0.49
C ARG A 58 2.68 25.07 0.87
N THR A 59 1.95 26.10 0.47
CA THR A 59 2.15 27.46 0.94
C THR A 59 1.47 27.67 2.29
N TYR A 60 2.15 28.37 3.19
CA TYR A 60 1.68 28.70 4.54
C TYR A 60 1.69 30.21 4.73
N GLU A 61 0.75 30.72 5.52
CA GLU A 61 0.81 32.09 6.01
C GLU A 61 1.95 32.21 7.06
N ASP A 62 2.57 33.39 7.18
CA ASP A 62 3.77 33.58 8.03
C ASP A 62 3.56 33.14 9.49
N ASN A 63 2.35 33.32 10.01
CA ASN A 63 1.99 32.95 11.39
C ASN A 63 1.73 31.44 11.58
N GLU A 64 1.65 30.65 10.51
CA GLU A 64 1.42 29.19 10.55
C GLU A 64 2.71 28.39 10.37
N ILE A 65 3.79 29.02 9.90
CA ILE A 65 5.05 28.33 9.49
C ILE A 65 5.65 27.52 10.64
N ASP A 66 5.83 28.11 11.82
CA ASP A 66 6.48 27.44 12.95
C ASP A 66 5.71 26.19 13.39
N GLN A 67 4.38 26.31 13.48
CA GLN A 67 3.51 25.19 13.84
C GLN A 67 3.57 24.11 12.75
N ALA A 68 3.41 24.49 11.48
CA ALA A 68 3.45 23.57 10.36
C ALA A 68 4.78 22.80 10.30
N TYR A 69 5.91 23.48 10.52
CA TYR A 69 7.22 22.88 10.55
C TYR A 69 7.38 21.88 11.71
N SER A 70 6.91 22.24 12.90
CA SER A 70 6.94 21.37 14.08
C SER A 70 6.12 20.08 13.91
N GLU A 71 5.01 20.16 13.18
CA GLU A 71 4.12 19.01 12.90
C GLU A 71 4.58 18.18 11.69
N TRP A 72 5.49 18.70 10.87
CA TRP A 72 5.85 18.09 9.60
C TRP A 72 6.60 16.78 9.78
N LEU A 73 7.66 16.77 10.62
CA LEU A 73 8.43 15.55 10.87
C LEU A 73 7.56 14.42 11.46
N PRO A 74 6.76 14.64 12.54
CA PRO A 74 5.85 13.60 13.05
C PRO A 74 4.86 13.08 12.01
N LYS A 75 4.40 13.93 11.09
CA LYS A 75 3.52 13.53 9.99
C LYS A 75 4.23 12.62 8.99
N LEU A 76 5.47 12.96 8.62
CA LEU A 76 6.27 12.13 7.72
C LEU A 76 6.65 10.79 8.36
N GLU A 77 7.06 10.78 9.62
CA GLU A 77 7.33 9.55 10.38
C GLU A 77 6.11 8.64 10.43
N ARG A 78 4.92 9.20 10.67
CA ARG A 78 3.67 8.45 10.64
C ARG A 78 3.38 7.87 9.25
N ALA A 79 3.61 8.64 8.19
CA ALA A 79 3.44 8.17 6.81
C ALA A 79 4.40 7.02 6.41
N LEU A 80 5.46 6.74 7.19
CA LEU A 80 6.35 5.59 6.95
C LEU A 80 5.82 4.28 7.57
N VAL A 81 4.98 4.37 8.59
CA VAL A 81 4.57 3.20 9.40
C VAL A 81 3.08 2.90 9.31
N ASP A 82 2.28 3.86 8.83
CA ASP A 82 0.84 3.71 8.73
C ASP A 82 0.46 2.65 7.69
N PRO A 83 -0.55 1.81 7.97
CA PRO A 83 -1.08 0.89 6.98
C PRO A 83 -1.79 1.66 5.86
N LEU A 84 -1.94 1.03 4.68
CA LEU A 84 -2.54 1.62 3.47
C LEU A 84 -3.81 2.45 3.74
N GLY A 85 -4.73 1.96 4.58
CA GLY A 85 -5.94 2.71 4.92
C GLY A 85 -5.66 4.09 5.54
N ASN A 86 -4.77 4.16 6.54
CA ASN A 86 -4.44 5.44 7.18
C ASN A 86 -3.62 6.34 6.24
N LEU A 87 -2.77 5.73 5.40
CA LEU A 87 -2.01 6.48 4.38
C LEU A 87 -2.92 7.17 3.38
N ILE A 88 -3.98 6.50 2.92
CA ILE A 88 -4.96 7.11 2.00
C ILE A 88 -5.66 8.31 2.67
N ASP A 89 -5.93 8.28 3.98
CA ASP A 89 -6.57 9.40 4.68
C ASP A 89 -5.60 10.58 4.79
N THR A 90 -4.36 10.29 5.16
CA THR A 90 -3.30 11.29 5.30
C THR A 90 -2.99 11.93 3.94
N TYR A 91 -2.91 11.13 2.87
CA TYR A 91 -2.76 11.59 1.50
C TYR A 91 -3.94 12.48 1.07
N GLY A 92 -5.17 12.00 1.28
CA GLY A 92 -6.39 12.75 0.99
C GLY A 92 -6.44 14.11 1.70
N LYS A 93 -5.93 14.17 2.93
CA LYS A 93 -5.81 15.44 3.66
C LYS A 93 -4.67 16.32 3.12
N ALA A 94 -3.50 15.75 2.87
CA ALA A 94 -2.34 16.50 2.37
C ALA A 94 -2.65 17.21 1.04
N VAL A 95 -3.37 16.54 0.14
CA VAL A 95 -3.82 17.12 -1.13
C VAL A 95 -4.81 18.26 -0.90
N ARG A 96 -5.87 18.05 -0.11
CA ARG A 96 -6.91 19.07 0.15
C ARG A 96 -6.39 20.29 0.89
N ASP A 97 -5.40 20.09 1.75
CA ASP A 97 -4.76 21.17 2.50
C ASP A 97 -3.79 22.00 1.62
N ASN A 98 -3.42 21.52 0.44
CA ASN A 98 -2.57 22.26 -0.50
C ASN A 98 -3.43 23.04 -1.49
N SER A 99 -3.56 24.36 -1.28
CA SER A 99 -4.42 25.25 -2.08
C SER A 99 -4.05 25.33 -3.57
N SER A 100 -2.83 24.92 -3.94
CA SER A 100 -2.38 24.88 -5.33
C SER A 100 -2.74 23.57 -6.05
N ALA A 101 -3.20 22.55 -5.32
CA ALA A 101 -3.56 21.26 -5.88
C ALA A 101 -4.91 21.36 -6.62
N VAL A 102 -4.86 21.18 -7.95
CA VAL A 102 -6.05 21.05 -8.80
C VAL A 102 -5.96 19.70 -9.49
N ILE A 103 -6.60 18.69 -8.91
CA ILE A 103 -6.60 17.32 -9.42
C ILE A 103 -8.01 16.96 -9.83
N GLU A 104 -8.20 16.71 -11.12
CA GLU A 104 -9.49 16.27 -11.64
C GLU A 104 -9.86 14.89 -11.06
N ASN A 105 -11.13 14.70 -10.69
CA ASN A 105 -11.65 13.42 -10.18
C ASN A 105 -10.92 12.89 -8.92
N PHE A 106 -10.34 13.78 -8.10
CA PHE A 106 -9.59 13.37 -6.91
C PHE A 106 -10.41 12.54 -5.91
N ASP A 107 -11.67 12.89 -5.68
CA ASP A 107 -12.54 12.11 -4.78
C ASP A 107 -12.79 10.69 -5.32
N LYS A 108 -12.85 10.53 -6.65
CA LYS A 108 -12.95 9.21 -7.27
C LYS A 108 -11.68 8.39 -7.08
N LEU A 109 -10.51 9.01 -7.25
CA LEU A 109 -9.23 8.36 -6.95
C LEU A 109 -9.16 7.88 -5.48
N LEU A 110 -9.61 8.70 -4.53
CA LEU A 110 -9.65 8.28 -3.12
C LEU A 110 -10.62 7.12 -2.88
N GLU A 111 -11.79 7.12 -3.52
CA GLU A 111 -12.73 5.99 -3.47
C GLU A 111 -12.08 4.70 -4.01
N ASP A 112 -11.40 4.79 -5.14
CA ASP A 112 -10.76 3.61 -5.76
C ASP A 112 -9.59 3.09 -4.92
N LEU A 113 -8.81 3.98 -4.30
CA LEU A 113 -7.78 3.60 -3.32
C LEU A 113 -8.39 2.89 -2.10
N ARG A 114 -9.56 3.34 -1.62
CA ARG A 114 -10.27 2.69 -0.50
C ARG A 114 -10.75 1.30 -0.86
N ASN A 115 -11.29 1.13 -2.07
CA ASN A 115 -11.71 -0.17 -2.58
C ASN A 115 -10.51 -1.12 -2.72
N ALA A 116 -9.39 -0.61 -3.25
CA ALA A 116 -8.14 -1.37 -3.36
C ALA A 116 -7.58 -1.78 -1.98
N SER A 117 -7.69 -0.91 -0.97
CA SER A 117 -7.27 -1.24 0.41
C SER A 117 -8.07 -2.39 1.03
N GLN A 118 -9.37 -2.50 0.71
CA GLN A 118 -10.19 -3.63 1.17
C GLN A 118 -9.72 -4.95 0.55
N LEU A 119 -9.44 -4.94 -0.77
CA LEU A 119 -8.89 -6.11 -1.48
C LEU A 119 -7.51 -6.49 -0.95
N ARG A 120 -6.62 -5.52 -0.71
CA ARG A 120 -5.30 -5.73 -0.11
C ARG A 120 -5.37 -6.52 1.19
N ASN A 121 -6.32 -6.18 2.06
CA ASN A 121 -6.50 -6.88 3.33
C ASN A 121 -6.89 -8.34 3.15
N ILE A 122 -7.81 -8.62 2.21
CA ILE A 122 -8.22 -9.99 1.87
C ILE A 122 -7.04 -10.77 1.30
N LEU A 123 -6.35 -10.22 0.29
CA LEU A 123 -5.28 -10.93 -0.41
C LEU A 123 -4.04 -11.16 0.48
N CYS A 124 -3.70 -10.20 1.33
CA CYS A 124 -2.51 -10.28 2.20
C CYS A 124 -2.72 -11.15 3.45
N HIS A 125 -3.96 -11.25 3.96
CA HIS A 125 -4.23 -11.90 5.26
C HIS A 125 -5.21 -13.08 5.17
N GLY A 126 -5.83 -13.31 4.00
CA GLY A 126 -6.78 -14.39 3.80
C GLY A 126 -6.14 -15.77 3.93
N SER A 127 -6.84 -16.69 4.60
CA SER A 127 -6.50 -18.11 4.60
C SER A 127 -7.13 -18.77 3.38
N TRP A 128 -6.31 -18.97 2.36
CA TRP A 128 -6.73 -19.57 1.09
C TRP A 128 -7.11 -21.05 1.27
N ARG A 129 -8.33 -21.38 0.85
CA ARG A 129 -8.85 -22.76 0.86
C ARG A 129 -8.44 -23.50 -0.42
N PRO A 130 -8.53 -24.84 -0.47
CA PRO A 130 -8.36 -25.58 -1.71
C PRO A 130 -9.22 -24.97 -2.84
N PRO A 131 -8.70 -24.90 -4.08
CA PRO A 131 -9.45 -24.36 -5.20
C PRO A 131 -10.64 -25.22 -5.57
N ASP A 132 -11.63 -24.61 -6.22
CA ASP A 132 -12.73 -25.29 -6.89
C ASP A 132 -12.30 -25.86 -8.26
N ALA A 133 -13.26 -26.39 -9.03
CA ALA A 133 -13.00 -26.98 -10.34
C ALA A 133 -12.47 -25.99 -11.39
N ASN A 134 -12.60 -24.68 -11.15
CA ASN A 134 -12.10 -23.61 -12.02
C ASN A 134 -10.74 -23.06 -11.55
N GLY A 135 -10.16 -23.61 -10.47
CA GLY A 135 -8.93 -23.08 -9.89
C GLY A 135 -9.14 -21.86 -8.99
N ALA A 136 -10.38 -21.51 -8.65
CA ALA A 136 -10.71 -20.36 -7.82
C ALA A 136 -10.86 -20.76 -6.34
N SER A 137 -10.57 -19.86 -5.41
CA SER A 137 -10.76 -20.10 -3.97
C SER A 137 -11.44 -18.93 -3.31
N ILE A 138 -12.33 -19.23 -2.36
CA ILE A 138 -12.88 -18.22 -1.44
C ILE A 138 -11.93 -18.15 -0.24
N PRO A 139 -11.13 -17.09 -0.09
CA PRO A 139 -10.23 -16.97 1.05
C PRO A 139 -11.06 -16.81 2.33
N PHE A 140 -10.70 -17.55 3.38
CA PHE A 140 -11.26 -17.28 4.69
C PHE A 140 -10.61 -16.02 5.27
N PHE A 141 -11.38 -14.94 5.30
CA PHE A 141 -11.03 -13.66 5.89
C PHE A 141 -12.28 -13.03 6.52
N VAL A 142 -12.12 -12.42 7.69
CA VAL A 142 -13.20 -11.72 8.40
C VAL A 142 -12.73 -10.32 8.71
N ASN A 143 -13.43 -9.31 8.20
CA ASN A 143 -13.04 -7.91 8.46
C ASN A 143 -13.51 -7.45 9.86
N ARG A 144 -13.14 -6.21 10.23
CA ARG A 144 -13.50 -5.64 11.54
C ARG A 144 -15.02 -5.47 11.73
N GLN A 145 -15.78 -5.42 10.65
CA GLN A 145 -17.24 -5.38 10.61
C GLN A 145 -17.89 -6.78 10.65
N LYS A 146 -17.08 -7.84 10.85
CA LYS A 146 -17.52 -9.25 10.87
C LYS A 146 -18.10 -9.75 9.55
N GLN A 147 -17.79 -9.09 8.43
CA GLN A 147 -18.16 -9.54 7.11
C GLN A 147 -17.16 -10.60 6.63
N ILE A 148 -17.67 -11.60 5.91
CA ILE A 148 -16.90 -12.72 5.36
C ILE A 148 -16.83 -12.55 3.84
N VAL A 149 -15.72 -12.96 3.24
CA VAL A 149 -15.57 -13.01 1.79
C VAL A 149 -16.42 -14.14 1.22
N ASP A 150 -17.26 -13.84 0.24
CA ASP A 150 -18.15 -14.79 -0.45
C ASP A 150 -17.81 -14.96 -1.94
N THR A 151 -16.83 -14.19 -2.42
CA THR A 151 -16.41 -14.19 -3.82
C THR A 151 -15.22 -15.11 -4.03
N ALA A 152 -15.34 -16.05 -4.98
CA ALA A 152 -14.23 -16.91 -5.39
C ALA A 152 -13.22 -16.10 -6.23
N MET A 153 -11.94 -16.28 -5.94
CA MET A 153 -10.84 -15.57 -6.59
C MET A 153 -9.89 -16.60 -7.20
N ASP A 154 -9.71 -16.52 -8.51
CA ASP A 154 -8.70 -17.28 -9.25
C ASP A 154 -7.46 -16.41 -9.52
N ARG A 155 -6.51 -16.98 -10.27
CA ARG A 155 -5.32 -16.25 -10.70
C ARG A 155 -5.67 -15.00 -11.53
N GLN A 156 -6.62 -15.09 -12.45
CA GLN A 156 -6.96 -13.97 -13.34
C GLN A 156 -7.51 -12.78 -12.55
N PHE A 157 -8.34 -13.04 -11.54
CA PHE A 157 -8.80 -12.03 -10.60
C PHE A 157 -7.62 -11.33 -9.92
N ILE A 158 -6.66 -12.10 -9.39
CA ILE A 158 -5.50 -11.56 -8.68
C ILE A 158 -4.61 -10.73 -9.62
N ASP A 159 -4.40 -11.20 -10.85
CA ASP A 159 -3.65 -10.48 -11.89
C ASP A 159 -4.36 -9.16 -12.24
N GLN A 160 -5.70 -9.15 -12.33
CA GLN A 160 -6.46 -7.92 -12.58
C GLN A 160 -6.36 -6.93 -11.42
N VAL A 161 -6.40 -7.41 -10.17
CA VAL A 161 -6.17 -6.54 -9.00
C VAL A 161 -4.78 -5.93 -9.05
N GLN A 162 -3.75 -6.69 -9.46
CA GLN A 162 -2.41 -6.15 -9.66
C GLN A 162 -2.42 -4.98 -10.64
N GLN A 163 -2.99 -5.17 -11.83
CA GLN A 163 -3.02 -4.16 -12.89
C GLN A 163 -3.78 -2.90 -12.43
N ASN A 164 -4.91 -3.08 -11.75
CA ASN A 164 -5.67 -1.97 -11.19
C ASN A 164 -4.84 -1.19 -10.15
N THR A 165 -4.09 -1.89 -9.28
CA THR A 165 -3.19 -1.25 -8.31
C THR A 165 -2.06 -0.47 -9.01
N VAL A 166 -1.51 -0.99 -10.12
CA VAL A 166 -0.54 -0.25 -10.93
C VAL A 166 -1.15 1.04 -11.50
N SER A 167 -2.38 1.00 -12.00
CA SER A 167 -3.07 2.21 -12.46
C SER A 167 -3.27 3.23 -11.33
N LEU A 168 -3.59 2.79 -10.12
CA LEU A 168 -3.69 3.67 -8.94
C LEU A 168 -2.34 4.29 -8.56
N ILE A 169 -1.25 3.53 -8.63
CA ILE A 169 0.10 4.04 -8.42
C ILE A 169 0.40 5.17 -9.41
N CYS A 170 0.16 4.95 -10.70
CA CYS A 170 0.35 5.97 -11.73
C CYS A 170 -0.52 7.20 -11.45
N ALA A 171 -1.79 7.02 -11.11
CA ALA A 171 -2.70 8.12 -10.80
C ALA A 171 -2.21 8.96 -9.59
N VAL A 172 -1.70 8.32 -8.53
CA VAL A 172 -1.11 9.03 -7.38
C VAL A 172 0.13 9.81 -7.80
N ILE A 173 1.02 9.23 -8.61
CA ILE A 173 2.19 9.94 -9.15
C ILE A 173 1.75 11.16 -9.96
N ASP A 174 0.75 10.98 -10.83
CA ASP A 174 0.20 12.02 -11.69
C ASP A 174 -0.36 13.20 -10.89
N THR A 175 -0.91 12.97 -9.70
CA THR A 175 -1.37 14.08 -8.84
C THR A 175 -0.26 15.07 -8.46
N VAL A 176 0.99 14.61 -8.37
CA VAL A 176 2.15 15.45 -8.09
C VAL A 176 2.74 16.01 -9.39
N THR A 177 2.86 15.18 -10.42
CA THR A 177 3.54 15.59 -11.67
C THR A 177 2.72 16.55 -12.50
N GLN A 178 1.38 16.45 -12.48
CA GLN A 178 0.49 17.39 -13.16
C GLN A 178 0.53 18.80 -12.55
N MET A 179 0.93 18.93 -11.28
CA MET A 179 1.22 20.22 -10.65
C MET A 179 2.56 20.82 -11.11
N GLY A 180 3.30 20.12 -11.97
CA GLY A 180 4.60 20.56 -12.49
C GLY A 180 5.78 20.21 -11.58
N TRP A 181 5.59 19.37 -10.57
CA TRP A 181 6.65 18.90 -9.68
C TRP A 181 7.24 17.57 -10.15
N GLN A 182 8.52 17.37 -9.88
CA GLN A 182 9.14 16.06 -10.04
C GLN A 182 8.65 15.16 -8.91
N PHE A 183 8.20 13.95 -9.24
CA PHE A 183 7.82 12.99 -8.21
C PHE A 183 9.07 12.59 -7.40
N PRO A 184 9.01 12.53 -6.05
CA PRO A 184 10.17 12.25 -5.22
C PRO A 184 10.90 10.96 -5.62
N GLY A 185 12.21 11.08 -5.87
CA GLY A 185 13.06 9.95 -6.30
C GLY A 185 12.95 9.58 -7.79
N SER A 186 12.23 10.37 -8.59
CA SER A 186 12.22 10.23 -10.05
C SER A 186 13.21 11.19 -10.71
N VAL A 187 13.52 10.96 -11.99
CA VAL A 187 14.28 11.87 -12.87
C VAL A 187 13.36 12.57 -13.90
N GLY A 188 12.08 12.75 -13.53
CA GLY A 188 11.07 13.35 -14.40
C GLY A 188 11.31 14.84 -14.68
N PRO A 189 10.58 15.43 -15.66
CA PRO A 189 10.82 16.80 -16.15
C PRO A 189 10.29 17.92 -15.23
N GLY A 190 9.63 17.59 -14.13
CA GLY A 190 9.07 18.58 -13.21
C GLY A 190 10.13 19.31 -12.37
N LYS A 191 9.71 20.33 -11.64
CA LYS A 191 10.57 21.07 -10.70
C LYS A 191 10.94 20.17 -9.52
N ILE A 192 12.20 20.20 -9.11
CA ILE A 192 12.69 19.42 -7.97
C ILE A 192 12.05 19.96 -6.68
N ILE A 193 11.44 19.08 -5.88
CA ILE A 193 10.84 19.44 -4.58
C ILE A 193 11.92 19.59 -3.51
N TRP A 194 12.91 18.70 -3.52
CA TRP A 194 14.00 18.68 -2.57
C TRP A 194 15.29 18.25 -3.27
N GLU A 195 16.29 19.13 -3.27
CA GLU A 195 17.65 18.73 -3.60
C GLU A 195 18.28 18.15 -2.33
N PRO A 196 18.75 16.90 -2.35
CA PRO A 196 19.69 16.47 -1.33
C PRO A 196 20.87 17.43 -1.45
N THR A 197 21.09 18.27 -0.44
CA THR A 197 22.27 19.13 -0.40
C THR A 197 23.45 18.23 -0.73
N ALA A 198 24.11 18.46 -1.86
CA ALA A 198 25.38 17.83 -2.13
C ALA A 198 26.18 18.02 -0.85
N GLN A 199 26.52 16.92 -0.16
CA GLN A 199 27.60 16.99 0.80
C GLN A 199 28.73 17.60 0.00
N ARG A 200 28.98 18.91 0.19
CA ARG A 200 30.18 19.55 -0.27
C ARG A 200 31.25 18.75 0.45
N THR A 201 31.80 17.76 -0.24
CA THR A 201 33.09 17.20 0.04
C THR A 201 34.02 18.39 0.07
N ARG A 202 34.22 18.97 1.26
CA ARG A 202 35.43 19.72 1.56
C ARG A 202 36.55 18.68 1.61
N ALA A 203 36.91 18.18 0.44
CA ALA A 203 38.19 17.57 0.21
C ALA A 203 39.08 18.67 -0.35
N ALA A 204 40.19 18.91 0.35
CA ALA A 204 41.31 19.79 0.03
C ALA A 204 41.04 21.32 0.13
N ASP A 205 41.51 21.91 1.23
CA ASP A 205 42.60 22.90 1.24
C ASP A 205 42.52 23.75 2.52
N ASP A 206 43.38 23.44 3.49
CA ASP A 206 44.30 24.42 4.10
C ASP A 206 45.06 23.79 5.30
N ARG A 207 46.35 23.57 5.05
CA ARG A 207 47.52 23.57 5.97
C ARG A 207 47.75 22.40 6.92
#